data_AF-A0A3D5FVU2-F1
#
_entry.id   AF-A0A3D5FVU2-F1
#
_cell.length_a   1.000
_cell.length_b   1.000
_cell.length_c   1.000
_cell.angle_alpha   90.00
_cell.angle_beta   90.00
_cell.angle_gamma   90.00
#
_symmetry.space_group_name_H-M   'P 1'
#
loop_
_entity.id
_entity.type
_entity.pdbx_description
1 polymer ?
#
loop_
_entity_poly.entity_id
_entity_poly.type
_entity_poly.pdbx_seq_one_letter_code
_entity_poly.pdbx_strand_id
1 'polypeptide(L)'
;MATCQSRCRRPDDADGRTTRCRTLAVVLRECGSRDSWTSRVSGHGAERETGHGSARRVTHVCADGSVGRNGTDGRLEVARRQISGQEETGFEVRSQDLEVPLEQYRQWPKFPLWLVLDNLRSAFNVGGLYRLADIARLAGLTTCGYTAHPPHPRLDKTALGTLDFVDDTHTETTLEAVSDFQSRGISVWAVETTSESRPYTEVTYPQPLALVFGNEALGVDRDVLETCDGMIEIPVFGYKNSLNVASAAAVVVFEILRKWNYDPGDRVGPEDGEGS
;
A
#
# COMPACT_ATOMS: atom_id res chain seq x y z
N MET A 1 4.05 23.37 50.66
CA MET A 1 3.88 21.92 50.40
C MET A 1 4.61 21.57 49.11
N ALA A 2 5.25 20.40 49.10
CA ALA A 2 6.54 20.14 48.46
C ALA A 2 6.62 20.28 46.94
N THR A 3 7.69 20.93 46.50
CA THR A 3 8.28 20.86 45.15
C THR A 3 9.03 19.53 44.99
N CYS A 4 8.74 18.78 43.92
CA CYS A 4 9.54 17.60 43.55
C CYS A 4 10.36 17.93 42.30
N GLN A 5 11.65 18.14 42.50
CA GLN A 5 12.68 18.10 41.46
C GLN A 5 13.22 16.66 41.37
N SER A 6 13.26 16.08 40.17
CA SER A 6 14.28 15.09 39.76
C SER A 6 14.33 15.08 38.22
N ARG A 7 15.31 15.74 37.59
CA ARG A 7 16.65 15.23 37.23
C ARG A 7 16.61 13.92 36.43
N CYS A 8 16.42 14.01 35.12
CA CYS A 8 17.05 13.07 34.19
C CYS A 8 18.44 13.64 33.83
N ARG A 9 19.50 13.00 34.35
CA ARG A 9 20.87 13.21 33.86
C ARG A 9 21.03 12.43 32.56
N ARG A 10 21.56 13.05 31.52
CA ARG A 10 22.14 12.35 30.36
C ARG A 10 23.57 11.91 30.71
N PRO A 11 24.07 10.78 30.19
CA PRO A 11 25.51 10.55 30.11
C PRO A 11 26.14 11.53 29.12
N ASP A 12 27.37 11.93 29.39
CA ASP A 12 28.16 12.91 28.65
C ASP A 12 28.44 12.48 27.20
N ASP A 13 27.88 13.21 26.22
CA ASP A 13 28.42 13.27 24.87
C ASP A 13 29.44 14.40 24.81
N ALA A 14 30.72 14.02 24.91
CA ALA A 14 31.84 14.88 24.60
C ALA A 14 32.02 14.97 23.07
N ASP A 15 31.17 15.75 22.40
CA ASP A 15 31.54 16.36 21.12
C ASP A 15 30.61 17.53 20.80
N GLY A 16 31.17 18.74 20.87
CA GLY A 16 30.47 20.02 20.77
C GLY A 16 29.91 20.35 19.38
N ARG A 17 28.86 19.64 18.94
CA ARG A 17 28.03 20.05 17.79
C ARG A 17 26.60 20.30 18.24
N THR A 18 26.24 21.58 18.29
CA THR A 18 24.89 22.05 18.61
C THR A 18 23.95 21.85 17.41
N THR A 19 23.33 20.67 17.29
CA THR A 19 22.18 20.50 16.40
C THR A 19 20.93 21.01 17.11
N ARG A 20 20.44 22.19 16.70
CA ARG A 20 19.18 22.76 17.20
C ARG A 20 18.00 21.87 16.79
N CYS A 21 17.52 21.01 17.67
CA CYS A 21 16.17 20.44 17.56
C CYS A 21 15.14 21.52 17.94
N ARG A 22 14.43 22.06 16.96
CA ARG A 22 13.21 22.85 17.22
C ARG A 22 12.07 21.88 17.50
N THR A 23 11.80 21.64 18.79
CA THR A 23 10.54 21.05 19.25
C THR A 23 9.41 22.05 19.00
N LEU A 24 8.51 21.76 18.07
CA LEU A 24 7.29 22.54 17.87
C LEU A 24 6.29 22.14 18.97
N ALA A 25 6.33 22.83 20.10
CA ALA A 25 5.28 22.73 21.12
C ALA A 25 4.06 23.51 20.64
N VAL A 26 3.00 22.80 20.23
CA VAL A 26 1.69 23.43 20.00
C VAL A 26 1.06 23.69 21.37
N VAL A 27 1.11 24.94 21.80
CA VAL A 27 0.35 25.45 22.94
C VAL A 27 -1.09 25.67 22.46
N LEU A 28 -2.01 24.81 22.87
CA LEU A 28 -3.44 25.08 22.73
C LEU A 28 -3.83 26.13 23.77
N ARG A 29 -4.16 27.35 23.31
CA ARG A 29 -4.91 28.33 24.09
C ARG A 29 -6.37 28.24 23.69
N GLU A 30 -7.23 27.93 24.65
CA GLU A 30 -8.66 28.19 24.55
C GLU A 30 -8.89 29.71 24.44
N CYS A 31 -9.70 30.13 23.47
CA CYS A 31 -10.29 31.46 23.47
C CYS A 31 -11.74 31.34 22.99
N GLY A 32 -12.67 31.44 23.94
CA GLY A 32 -14.08 31.63 23.65
C GLY A 32 -14.36 33.07 23.26
N SER A 33 -15.10 33.26 22.18
CA SER A 33 -16.26 34.15 22.09
C SER A 33 -16.76 34.19 20.64
N ARG A 34 -18.07 34.35 20.51
CA ARG A 34 -18.79 34.51 19.25
C ARG A 34 -18.40 35.84 18.62
N ASP A 35 -18.19 35.85 17.30
CA ASP A 35 -18.72 36.82 16.33
C ASP A 35 -17.88 36.88 15.03
N SER A 36 -18.58 36.84 13.90
CA SER A 36 -18.18 37.14 12.51
C SER A 36 -16.73 36.91 12.08
N TRP A 37 -16.50 35.86 11.27
CA TRP A 37 -15.35 35.78 10.35
C TRP A 37 -15.77 36.16 8.93
N THR A 38 -15.26 37.28 8.43
CA THR A 38 -15.14 37.57 7.00
C THR A 38 -13.75 37.15 6.54
N SER A 39 -13.65 36.11 5.70
CA SER A 39 -12.41 35.81 4.99
C SER A 39 -12.46 36.44 3.60
N ARG A 40 -11.49 37.34 3.32
CA ARG A 40 -11.14 37.74 1.96
C ARG A 40 -10.52 36.53 1.27
N VAL A 41 -11.17 36.05 0.21
CA VAL A 41 -10.59 35.13 -0.77
C VAL A 41 -10.10 35.96 -1.95
N SER A 42 -8.79 36.04 -2.12
CA SER A 42 -8.18 36.47 -3.38
C SER A 42 -8.13 35.27 -4.32
N GLY A 43 -8.83 35.35 -5.46
CA GLY A 43 -8.53 34.56 -6.65
C GLY A 43 -9.32 33.26 -6.86
N HIS A 44 -10.39 33.40 -7.66
CA HIS A 44 -11.00 32.42 -8.58
C HIS A 44 -11.89 31.31 -8.00
N GLY A 45 -13.21 31.51 -8.17
CA GLY A 45 -14.22 30.46 -8.32
C GLY A 45 -15.01 30.07 -7.06
N ALA A 46 -15.89 30.94 -6.54
CA ALA A 46 -16.88 30.56 -5.54
C ALA A 46 -18.30 30.67 -6.12
N GLU A 47 -18.91 29.53 -6.46
CA GLU A 47 -20.34 29.43 -6.71
C GLU A 47 -21.09 29.39 -5.37
N ARG A 48 -22.20 30.13 -5.30
CA ARG A 48 -23.15 30.13 -4.18
C ARG A 48 -24.26 29.14 -4.49
N GLU A 49 -24.57 28.25 -3.56
CA GLU A 49 -25.82 27.48 -3.59
C GLU A 49 -26.83 28.05 -2.59
N THR A 50 -27.98 28.48 -3.11
CA THR A 50 -29.24 28.63 -2.37
C THR A 50 -30.20 27.57 -2.89
N GLY A 51 -30.72 26.71 -2.02
CA GLY A 51 -31.63 25.64 -2.42
C GLY A 51 -33.04 26.11 -2.80
N HIS A 52 -33.70 25.37 -3.69
CA HIS A 52 -35.03 24.75 -3.56
C HIS A 52 -35.36 23.97 -4.86
N GLY A 53 -36.09 22.87 -4.72
CA GLY A 53 -36.15 21.77 -5.68
C GLY A 53 -36.73 22.06 -7.08
N SER A 54 -36.15 21.40 -8.08
CA SER A 54 -36.81 20.72 -9.20
C SER A 54 -35.72 19.97 -9.98
N ALA A 55 -36.04 18.78 -10.50
CA ALA A 55 -35.10 17.92 -11.21
C ALA A 55 -34.30 18.69 -12.29
N ARG A 56 -32.96 18.66 -12.20
CA ARG A 56 -32.09 19.19 -13.26
C ARG A 56 -30.99 18.19 -13.58
N ARG A 57 -30.90 17.87 -14.88
CA ARG A 57 -29.81 17.10 -15.49
C ARG A 57 -28.48 17.77 -15.13
N VAL A 58 -27.57 17.00 -14.56
CA VAL A 58 -26.15 17.37 -14.50
C VAL A 58 -25.59 17.13 -15.89
N THR A 59 -25.56 18.16 -16.73
CA THR A 59 -24.65 18.20 -17.86
C THR A 59 -23.26 18.49 -17.30
N HIS A 60 -22.41 17.47 -17.22
CA HIS A 60 -20.98 17.70 -17.07
C HIS A 60 -20.49 18.43 -18.32
N VAL A 61 -20.11 19.69 -18.15
CA VAL A 61 -19.31 20.43 -19.11
C VAL A 61 -17.86 20.16 -18.73
N CYS A 62 -17.17 19.34 -19.51
CA CYS A 62 -15.73 19.15 -19.40
C CYS A 62 -15.00 20.44 -19.79
N ALA A 63 -13.88 20.74 -19.14
CA ALA A 63 -13.07 21.95 -19.35
C ALA A 63 -12.31 21.97 -20.70
N ASP A 64 -12.66 21.11 -21.64
CA ASP A 64 -12.07 20.98 -22.98
C ASP A 64 -13.11 20.96 -24.13
N GLY A 65 -14.41 21.16 -23.84
CA GLY A 65 -15.40 21.51 -24.87
C GLY A 65 -15.75 20.44 -25.90
N SER A 66 -15.57 19.14 -25.63
CA SER A 66 -15.95 18.06 -26.57
C SER A 66 -17.10 17.17 -26.08
N VAL A 67 -18.00 16.80 -27.00
CA VAL A 67 -19.15 15.90 -26.77
C VAL A 67 -18.83 14.54 -27.40
N GLY A 68 -18.71 13.48 -26.59
CA GLY A 68 -18.45 12.12 -27.08
C GLY A 68 -19.74 11.37 -27.46
N ARG A 69 -19.77 10.80 -28.67
CA ARG A 69 -20.76 9.79 -29.11
C ARG A 69 -20.18 8.38 -28.97
N ASN A 70 -21.05 7.40 -28.70
CA ASN A 70 -20.72 5.97 -28.65
C ASN A 70 -20.27 5.44 -30.03
N GLY A 71 -19.10 4.81 -30.08
CA GLY A 71 -18.62 4.00 -31.19
C GLY A 71 -18.60 2.52 -30.81
N THR A 72 -19.10 1.69 -31.72
CA THR A 72 -19.26 0.23 -31.63
C THR A 72 -18.04 -0.48 -32.20
N ASP A 73 -17.11 -0.94 -31.35
CA ASP A 73 -16.33 -2.15 -31.63
C ASP A 73 -15.62 -2.64 -30.36
N GLY A 74 -15.72 -3.93 -30.06
CA GLY A 74 -15.37 -4.55 -28.77
C GLY A 74 -13.88 -4.75 -28.51
N ARG A 75 -13.02 -3.75 -28.75
CA ARG A 75 -11.62 -3.74 -28.31
C ARG A 75 -11.41 -2.65 -27.27
N LEU A 76 -10.98 -3.05 -26.07
CA LEU A 76 -10.55 -2.12 -25.03
C LEU A 76 -9.19 -1.54 -25.44
N GLU A 77 -9.19 -0.40 -26.12
CA GLU A 77 -8.03 0.48 -26.18
C GLU A 77 -7.80 1.06 -24.78
N VAL A 78 -6.68 0.71 -24.16
CA VAL A 78 -6.18 1.43 -22.99
C VAL A 78 -5.79 2.82 -23.48
N ALA A 79 -6.63 3.82 -23.17
CA ALA A 79 -6.37 5.21 -23.53
C ALA A 79 -5.05 5.66 -22.90
N ARG A 80 -3.99 5.75 -23.73
CA ARG A 80 -2.69 6.31 -23.36
C ARG A 80 -2.92 7.77 -22.97
N ARG A 81 -2.89 8.06 -21.68
CA ARG A 81 -2.87 9.44 -21.19
C ARG A 81 -1.47 9.99 -21.46
N GLN A 82 -1.29 10.63 -22.62
CA GLN A 82 -0.13 11.48 -22.83
C GLN A 82 -0.21 12.59 -21.77
N ILE A 83 0.77 12.63 -20.86
CA ILE A 83 0.94 13.75 -19.94
C ILE A 83 1.47 14.92 -20.79
N SER A 84 0.55 15.60 -21.48
CA SER A 84 0.87 16.79 -22.27
C SER A 84 1.05 17.97 -21.32
N GLY A 85 2.30 18.23 -20.96
CA GLY A 85 2.70 19.41 -20.18
C GLY A 85 3.70 19.06 -19.09
N GLN A 86 4.94 18.81 -19.47
CA GLN A 86 6.06 18.98 -18.54
C GLN A 86 7.08 19.89 -19.21
N GLU A 87 7.39 20.99 -18.54
CA GLU A 87 8.64 21.70 -18.73
C GLU A 87 9.77 20.67 -18.63
N GLU A 88 10.74 20.72 -19.55
CA GLU A 88 11.84 19.76 -19.64
C GLU A 88 12.67 19.77 -18.35
N THR A 89 12.33 18.87 -17.43
CA THR A 89 13.22 18.57 -16.31
C THR A 89 14.46 17.88 -16.87
N GLY A 90 15.66 18.19 -16.37
CA GLY A 90 16.90 17.52 -16.77
C GLY A 90 17.04 16.06 -16.30
N PHE A 91 15.94 15.42 -15.89
CA PHE A 91 15.89 14.05 -15.39
C PHE A 91 15.00 13.21 -16.31
N GLU A 92 15.40 11.97 -16.54
CA GLU A 92 14.59 10.99 -17.27
C GLU A 92 13.61 10.30 -16.30
N VAL A 93 12.32 10.45 -16.58
CA VAL A 93 11.27 9.77 -15.82
C VAL A 93 10.96 8.43 -16.49
N ARG A 94 11.19 7.33 -15.77
CA ARG A 94 10.72 6.00 -16.20
C ARG A 94 9.19 6.01 -16.24
N SER A 95 8.63 6.00 -17.44
CA SER A 95 7.19 6.18 -17.70
C SER A 95 6.52 4.97 -18.36
N GLN A 96 7.31 3.94 -18.67
CA GLN A 96 6.86 2.73 -19.35
C GLN A 96 7.10 1.51 -18.47
N ASP A 97 6.18 0.54 -18.57
CA ASP A 97 6.37 -0.78 -17.99
C ASP A 97 7.43 -1.55 -18.80
N LEU A 98 7.98 -2.62 -18.21
CA LEU A 98 9.01 -3.44 -18.87
C LEU A 98 8.40 -4.19 -20.07
N GLU A 99 9.02 -4.04 -21.24
CA GLU A 99 8.68 -4.82 -22.43
C GLU A 99 9.50 -6.13 -22.46
N VAL A 100 9.02 -7.15 -21.76
CA VAL A 100 9.62 -8.50 -21.75
C VAL A 100 8.57 -9.58 -22.00
N PRO A 101 8.87 -10.66 -22.75
CA PRO A 101 7.96 -11.78 -22.91
C PRO A 101 7.63 -12.43 -21.55
N LEU A 102 6.35 -12.76 -21.33
CA LEU A 102 5.88 -13.32 -20.06
C LEU A 102 6.66 -14.56 -19.62
N GLU A 103 7.00 -15.46 -20.55
CA GLU A 103 7.77 -16.67 -20.23
C GLU A 103 9.19 -16.36 -19.74
N GLN A 104 9.82 -15.30 -20.26
CA GLN A 104 11.12 -14.85 -19.77
C GLN A 104 10.96 -14.20 -18.38
N TYR A 105 9.92 -13.38 -18.20
CA TYR A 105 9.64 -12.71 -16.93
C TYR A 105 9.37 -13.70 -15.79
N ARG A 106 8.69 -14.81 -16.08
CA ARG A 106 8.40 -15.88 -15.10
C ARG A 106 9.64 -16.60 -14.60
N GLN A 107 10.70 -16.66 -15.41
CA GLN A 107 11.96 -17.33 -15.07
C GLN A 107 12.86 -16.48 -14.16
N TRP A 108 12.61 -15.18 -14.05
CA TRP A 108 13.39 -14.33 -13.16
C TRP A 108 13.24 -14.77 -11.70
N PRO A 109 14.29 -14.61 -10.87
CA PRO A 109 14.21 -14.98 -9.46
C PRO A 109 13.08 -14.24 -8.75
N LYS A 110 12.47 -14.93 -7.79
CA LYS A 110 11.43 -14.42 -6.90
C LYS A 110 11.94 -14.52 -5.47
N PHE A 111 11.58 -13.56 -4.62
CA PHE A 111 11.81 -13.68 -3.19
C PHE A 111 10.88 -14.75 -2.64
N PRO A 112 11.36 -15.62 -1.72
CA PRO A 112 10.53 -16.63 -1.07
C PRO A 112 9.64 -15.99 0.01
N LEU A 113 8.81 -15.07 -0.44
CA LEU A 113 7.84 -14.29 0.32
C LEU A 113 6.49 -14.42 -0.38
N TRP A 114 5.46 -14.78 0.38
CA TRP A 114 4.09 -14.91 -0.10
C TRP A 114 3.16 -13.96 0.64
N LEU A 115 2.06 -13.58 -0.02
CA LEU A 115 0.94 -12.89 0.62
C LEU A 115 -0.23 -13.86 0.78
N VAL A 116 -0.91 -13.85 1.92
CA VAL A 116 -2.13 -14.61 2.20
C VAL A 116 -3.23 -13.61 2.56
N LEU A 117 -4.27 -13.56 1.75
CA LEU A 117 -5.33 -12.55 1.84
C LEU A 117 -6.56 -13.16 2.53
N ASP A 118 -6.71 -12.86 3.81
CA ASP A 118 -7.76 -13.40 4.67
C ASP A 118 -9.05 -12.60 4.50
N ASN A 119 -10.00 -13.16 3.76
CA ASN A 119 -11.36 -12.64 3.63
C ASN A 119 -11.43 -11.15 3.27
N LEU A 120 -10.59 -10.68 2.33
CA LEU A 120 -10.60 -9.29 1.86
C LEU A 120 -11.86 -8.97 1.05
N ARG A 121 -12.54 -7.87 1.38
CA ARG A 121 -13.78 -7.48 0.68
C ARG A 121 -13.52 -6.65 -0.57
N SER A 122 -12.48 -5.82 -0.56
CA SER A 122 -12.24 -4.86 -1.62
C SER A 122 -11.41 -5.46 -2.76
N ALA A 123 -12.05 -5.71 -3.91
CA ALA A 123 -11.32 -6.08 -5.13
C ALA A 123 -10.29 -5.02 -5.57
N PHE A 124 -10.45 -3.75 -5.14
CA PHE A 124 -9.45 -2.70 -5.37
C PHE A 124 -8.19 -2.93 -4.53
N ASN A 125 -8.34 -3.27 -3.24
CA ASN A 125 -7.20 -3.61 -2.40
C ASN A 125 -6.50 -4.88 -2.90
N VAL A 126 -7.28 -5.90 -3.28
CA VAL A 126 -6.74 -7.15 -3.85
C VAL A 126 -5.93 -6.85 -5.12
N GLY A 127 -6.46 -6.06 -6.07
CA GLY A 127 -5.70 -5.67 -7.27
C GLY A 127 -4.42 -4.91 -6.96
N GLY A 128 -4.43 -4.04 -5.94
CA GLY A 128 -3.22 -3.37 -5.45
C GLY A 128 -2.19 -4.34 -4.86
N LEU A 129 -2.63 -5.41 -4.21
CA LEU A 129 -1.77 -6.45 -3.63
C LEU A 129 -1.17 -7.36 -4.71
N TYR A 130 -1.91 -7.69 -5.78
CA TYR A 130 -1.36 -8.34 -6.97
C TYR A 130 -0.25 -7.49 -7.59
N ARG A 131 -0.51 -6.19 -7.77
CA ARG A 131 0.49 -5.26 -8.30
C ARG A 131 1.73 -5.16 -7.39
N LEU A 132 1.54 -5.15 -6.07
CA LEU A 132 2.65 -5.20 -5.13
C LEU A 132 3.44 -6.51 -5.27
N ALA A 133 2.76 -7.65 -5.38
CA ALA A 133 3.39 -8.96 -5.50
C ALA A 133 4.27 -9.06 -6.76
N ASP A 134 3.78 -8.51 -7.87
CA ASP A 134 4.52 -8.38 -9.12
C ASP A 134 5.76 -7.48 -8.97
N ILE A 135 5.56 -6.22 -8.53
CA ILE A 135 6.62 -5.21 -8.39
C ILE A 135 7.73 -5.69 -7.44
N ALA A 136 7.35 -6.34 -6.34
CA ALA A 136 8.28 -6.84 -5.34
C ALA A 136 8.84 -8.24 -5.67
N ARG A 137 8.49 -8.83 -6.83
CA ARG A 137 8.93 -10.17 -7.25
C ARG A 137 8.66 -11.25 -6.18
N LEU A 138 7.47 -11.23 -5.59
CA LEU A 138 7.06 -12.20 -4.59
C LEU A 138 6.87 -13.60 -5.20
N ALA A 139 7.07 -14.63 -4.41
CA ALA A 139 6.92 -16.01 -4.84
C ALA A 139 5.46 -16.39 -5.13
N GLY A 140 4.49 -15.69 -4.53
CA GLY A 140 3.09 -15.82 -4.91
C GLY A 140 2.11 -15.14 -3.96
N LEU A 141 0.84 -15.31 -4.26
CA LEU A 141 -0.28 -14.73 -3.52
C LEU A 141 -1.42 -15.74 -3.37
N THR A 142 -1.87 -15.99 -2.14
CA THR A 142 -3.00 -16.88 -1.86
C THR A 142 -4.19 -16.06 -1.40
N THR A 143 -5.32 -16.23 -2.08
CA THR A 143 -6.60 -15.63 -1.68
C THR A 143 -7.42 -16.63 -0.87
N CYS A 144 -8.08 -16.17 0.19
CA CYS A 144 -8.84 -17.06 1.08
C CYS A 144 -10.30 -16.63 1.20
N GLY A 145 -11.21 -17.61 1.31
CA GLY A 145 -12.63 -17.40 1.56
C GLY A 145 -13.31 -16.56 0.48
N TYR A 146 -14.04 -15.53 0.86
CA TYR A 146 -14.75 -14.70 -0.13
C TYR A 146 -13.87 -13.67 -0.85
N THR A 147 -12.54 -13.69 -0.64
CA THR A 147 -11.61 -12.79 -1.32
C THR A 147 -11.74 -12.95 -2.84
N ALA A 148 -11.87 -11.82 -3.55
CA ALA A 148 -11.92 -11.83 -5.00
C ALA A 148 -10.65 -12.48 -5.58
N HIS A 149 -10.81 -13.45 -6.47
CA HIS A 149 -9.72 -14.21 -7.07
C HIS A 149 -9.97 -14.43 -8.57
N PRO A 150 -8.92 -14.60 -9.40
CA PRO A 150 -9.08 -14.86 -10.81
C PRO A 150 -9.84 -16.18 -11.07
N PRO A 151 -10.73 -16.23 -12.09
CA PRO A 151 -11.16 -15.12 -12.95
C PRO A 151 -12.23 -14.24 -12.28
N HIS A 152 -11.99 -12.92 -12.15
CA HIS A 152 -12.97 -12.00 -11.58
C HIS A 152 -12.93 -10.59 -12.25
N PRO A 153 -13.98 -10.15 -12.95
CA PRO A 153 -13.92 -8.96 -13.83
C PRO A 153 -13.54 -7.63 -13.16
N ARG A 154 -13.85 -7.47 -11.86
CA ARG A 154 -13.44 -6.25 -11.13
C ARG A 154 -11.97 -6.31 -10.71
N LEU A 155 -11.46 -7.51 -10.47
CA LEU A 155 -10.06 -7.72 -10.10
C LEU A 155 -9.15 -7.45 -11.30
N ASP A 156 -9.53 -7.92 -12.50
CA ASP A 156 -8.79 -7.67 -13.74
C ASP A 156 -8.56 -6.17 -13.99
N LYS A 157 -9.58 -5.35 -13.72
CA LYS A 157 -9.50 -3.89 -13.87
C LYS A 157 -8.60 -3.21 -12.84
N THR A 158 -8.57 -3.71 -11.61
CA THR A 158 -7.83 -3.08 -10.50
C THR A 158 -6.37 -3.56 -10.44
N ALA A 159 -6.11 -4.79 -10.90
CA ALA A 159 -4.76 -5.35 -11.01
C ALA A 159 -3.96 -4.78 -12.20
N LEU A 160 -4.59 -4.03 -13.11
CA LEU A 160 -3.92 -3.37 -14.24
C LEU A 160 -3.06 -4.34 -15.10
N GLY A 161 -3.56 -5.55 -15.32
CA GLY A 161 -2.86 -6.56 -16.14
C GLY A 161 -1.79 -7.37 -15.40
N THR A 162 -1.58 -7.16 -14.09
CA THR A 162 -0.55 -7.89 -13.32
C THR A 162 -0.93 -9.33 -12.95
N LEU A 163 -2.18 -9.75 -13.17
CA LEU A 163 -2.64 -11.09 -12.78
C LEU A 163 -1.85 -12.20 -13.46
N ASP A 164 -1.51 -12.05 -14.74
CA ASP A 164 -0.79 -13.09 -15.50
C ASP A 164 0.67 -13.28 -15.05
N PHE A 165 1.20 -12.32 -14.27
CA PHE A 165 2.59 -12.21 -13.86
C PHE A 165 2.85 -12.73 -12.43
N VAL A 166 1.78 -12.91 -11.63
CA VAL A 166 1.84 -13.37 -10.24
C VAL A 166 1.40 -14.82 -10.19
N ASP A 167 2.15 -15.66 -9.47
CA ASP A 167 1.69 -17.01 -9.17
C ASP A 167 0.65 -16.90 -8.05
N ASP A 168 -0.59 -17.27 -8.33
CA ASP A 168 -1.67 -17.18 -7.35
C ASP A 168 -2.39 -18.51 -7.11
N THR A 169 -2.99 -18.61 -5.92
CA THR A 169 -3.84 -19.73 -5.53
C THR A 169 -5.07 -19.23 -4.76
N HIS A 170 -6.09 -20.07 -4.69
CA HIS A 170 -7.29 -19.82 -3.89
C HIS A 170 -7.55 -20.99 -2.93
N THR A 171 -7.90 -20.68 -1.68
CA THR A 171 -8.34 -21.65 -0.67
C THR A 171 -9.68 -21.23 -0.07
N GLU A 172 -10.48 -22.20 0.34
CA GLU A 172 -11.80 -21.94 0.94
C GLU A 172 -11.66 -21.28 2.32
N THR A 173 -10.61 -21.63 3.07
CA THR A 173 -10.31 -21.00 4.36
C THR A 173 -8.86 -20.57 4.46
N THR A 174 -8.62 -19.56 5.32
CA THR A 174 -7.27 -19.07 5.61
C THR A 174 -6.48 -20.10 6.42
N LEU A 175 -7.14 -20.88 7.28
CA LEU A 175 -6.51 -21.97 8.04
C LEU A 175 -5.93 -23.06 7.13
N GLU A 176 -6.62 -23.41 6.04
CA GLU A 176 -6.09 -24.33 5.02
C GLU A 176 -4.81 -23.79 4.39
N ALA A 177 -4.79 -22.51 4.03
CA ALA A 177 -3.59 -21.87 3.48
C ALA A 177 -2.43 -21.89 4.48
N VAL A 178 -2.68 -21.49 5.75
CA VAL A 178 -1.68 -21.50 6.82
C VAL A 178 -1.09 -22.90 6.99
N SER A 179 -1.95 -23.92 7.08
CA SER A 179 -1.52 -25.31 7.25
C SER A 179 -0.69 -25.81 6.06
N ASP A 180 -1.10 -25.48 4.83
CA ASP A 180 -0.36 -25.82 3.61
C ASP A 180 1.04 -25.20 3.59
N PHE A 181 1.17 -23.90 3.89
CA PHE A 181 2.48 -23.23 3.98
C PHE A 181 3.38 -23.86 5.05
N GLN A 182 2.85 -24.08 6.26
CA GLN A 182 3.59 -24.70 7.36
C GLN A 182 4.04 -26.12 7.00
N SER A 183 3.20 -26.91 6.32
CA SER A 183 3.55 -28.27 5.88
C SER A 183 4.73 -28.30 4.90
N ARG A 184 4.93 -27.22 4.15
CA ARG A 184 6.05 -27.02 3.20
C ARG A 184 7.28 -26.41 3.87
N GLY A 185 7.27 -26.21 5.19
CA GLY A 185 8.36 -25.59 5.94
C GLY A 185 8.45 -24.08 5.76
N ILE A 186 7.35 -23.42 5.39
CA ILE A 186 7.27 -21.96 5.23
C ILE A 186 6.66 -21.37 6.50
N SER A 187 7.37 -20.45 7.16
CA SER A 187 6.82 -19.73 8.32
C SER A 187 5.69 -18.82 7.90
N VAL A 188 4.64 -18.73 8.71
CA VAL A 188 3.44 -17.92 8.44
C VAL A 188 3.26 -16.89 9.53
N TRP A 189 3.34 -15.60 9.19
CA TRP A 189 3.18 -14.51 10.14
C TRP A 189 1.96 -13.66 9.81
N ALA A 190 1.22 -13.23 10.81
CA ALA A 190 0.12 -12.29 10.63
C ALA A 190 0.59 -10.84 10.78
N VAL A 191 0.02 -9.95 9.94
CA VAL A 191 0.17 -8.50 10.07
C VAL A 191 -1.09 -7.94 10.69
N GLU A 192 -1.08 -7.77 12.02
CA GLU A 192 -2.22 -7.33 12.81
C GLU A 192 -1.76 -6.61 14.08
N THR A 193 -2.56 -5.63 14.53
CA THR A 193 -2.31 -4.89 15.77
C THR A 193 -2.94 -5.65 16.94
N THR A 194 -2.12 -6.38 17.69
CA THR A 194 -2.53 -7.21 18.83
C THR A 194 -1.72 -6.86 20.08
N SER A 195 -2.06 -7.44 21.23
CA SER A 195 -1.22 -7.30 22.44
C SER A 195 0.10 -8.07 22.38
N GLU A 196 0.24 -8.99 21.42
CA GLU A 196 1.38 -9.89 21.29
C GLU A 196 2.23 -9.62 20.04
N SER A 197 1.76 -8.73 19.16
CA SER A 197 2.48 -8.33 17.96
C SER A 197 3.73 -7.54 18.31
N ARG A 198 4.76 -7.74 17.49
CA ARG A 198 6.02 -7.00 17.60
C ARG A 198 6.09 -5.94 16.50
N PRO A 199 6.72 -4.77 16.74
CA PRO A 199 6.93 -3.80 15.69
C PRO A 199 7.65 -4.43 14.50
N TYR A 200 7.13 -4.24 13.28
CA TYR A 200 7.64 -4.86 12.04
C TYR A 200 9.12 -4.53 11.75
N THR A 201 9.67 -3.46 12.33
CA THR A 201 11.08 -3.07 12.21
C THR A 201 12.01 -3.76 13.21
N GLU A 202 11.48 -4.33 14.29
CA GLU A 202 12.23 -4.84 15.46
C GLU A 202 12.33 -6.38 15.50
N VAL A 203 11.98 -7.02 14.40
CA VAL A 203 12.00 -8.47 14.23
C VAL A 203 13.06 -8.91 13.23
N THR A 204 13.48 -10.16 13.36
CA THR A 204 14.24 -10.88 12.33
C THR A 204 13.26 -11.80 11.61
N TYR A 205 13.12 -11.59 10.30
CA TYR A 205 12.19 -12.36 9.49
C TYR A 205 12.80 -13.71 9.09
N PRO A 206 12.09 -14.83 9.28
CA PRO A 206 12.50 -16.12 8.74
C PRO A 206 12.46 -16.08 7.21
N GLN A 207 13.19 -16.97 6.56
CA GLN A 207 13.16 -17.15 5.12
C GLN A 207 13.14 -18.66 4.85
N PRO A 208 12.11 -19.23 4.19
CA PRO A 208 10.93 -18.59 3.56
C PRO A 208 9.85 -18.04 4.52
N LEU A 209 8.98 -17.15 4.03
CA LEU A 209 7.91 -16.50 4.84
C LEU A 209 6.62 -16.25 4.05
N ALA A 210 5.46 -16.50 4.65
CA ALA A 210 4.14 -16.07 4.16
C ALA A 210 3.53 -15.05 5.14
N LEU A 211 2.94 -13.97 4.61
CA LEU A 211 2.31 -12.92 5.40
C LEU A 211 0.79 -12.94 5.27
N VAL A 212 0.08 -13.03 6.38
CA VAL A 212 -1.38 -12.97 6.43
C VAL A 212 -1.84 -11.53 6.62
N PHE A 213 -2.73 -11.08 5.73
CA PHE A 213 -3.39 -9.77 5.81
C PHE A 213 -4.90 -9.94 5.93
N GLY A 214 -5.46 -9.33 6.97
CA GLY A 214 -6.85 -9.50 7.38
C GLY A 214 -7.86 -8.59 6.67
N ASN A 215 -9.13 -8.91 6.91
CA ASN A 215 -10.27 -8.13 6.46
C ASN A 215 -10.18 -6.66 6.88
N GLU A 216 -10.58 -5.73 6.01
CA GLU A 216 -10.44 -4.30 6.25
C GLU A 216 -11.23 -3.76 7.47
N ALA A 217 -12.27 -4.49 7.90
CA ALA A 217 -13.11 -4.12 9.04
C ALA A 217 -12.92 -5.04 10.25
N LEU A 218 -12.66 -6.33 10.01
CA LEU A 218 -12.60 -7.34 11.07
C LEU A 218 -11.17 -7.72 11.47
N GLY A 219 -10.17 -7.35 10.68
CA GLY A 219 -8.79 -7.83 10.87
C GLY A 219 -8.63 -9.29 10.44
N VAL A 220 -7.53 -9.88 10.90
CA VAL A 220 -7.26 -11.32 10.71
C VAL A 220 -8.14 -12.13 11.65
N ASP A 221 -8.67 -13.26 11.17
CA ASP A 221 -9.49 -14.15 12.00
C ASP A 221 -8.71 -14.66 13.22
N ARG A 222 -9.39 -14.82 14.35
CA ARG A 222 -8.76 -15.23 15.62
C ARG A 222 -8.09 -16.60 15.51
N ASP A 223 -8.75 -17.57 14.89
CA ASP A 223 -8.20 -18.94 14.80
C ASP A 223 -6.94 -18.94 13.92
N VAL A 224 -6.89 -18.05 12.93
CA VAL A 224 -5.71 -17.81 12.08
C VAL A 224 -4.57 -17.19 12.88
N LEU A 225 -4.85 -16.16 13.70
CA LEU A 225 -3.85 -15.55 14.57
C LEU A 225 -3.24 -16.58 15.54
N GLU A 226 -4.06 -17.43 16.14
CA GLU A 226 -3.63 -18.48 17.07
C GLU A 226 -2.77 -19.58 16.40
N THR A 227 -2.88 -19.74 15.08
CA THR A 227 -2.14 -20.75 14.30
C THR A 227 -0.85 -20.21 13.67
N CYS A 228 -0.71 -18.89 13.54
CA CYS A 228 0.47 -18.26 12.92
C CYS A 228 1.73 -18.43 13.79
N ASP A 229 2.90 -18.54 13.14
CA ASP A 229 4.21 -18.68 13.80
C ASP A 229 4.73 -17.37 14.40
N GLY A 230 4.11 -16.25 14.05
CA GLY A 230 4.49 -14.93 14.52
C GLY A 230 3.46 -13.86 14.15
N MET A 231 3.51 -12.74 14.88
CA MET A 231 2.64 -11.59 14.66
C MET A 231 3.48 -10.31 14.66
N ILE A 232 3.24 -9.47 13.66
CA ILE A 232 3.88 -8.16 13.54
C ILE A 232 2.84 -7.07 13.35
N GLU A 233 3.19 -5.86 13.79
CA GLU A 233 2.36 -4.68 13.63
C GLU A 233 3.15 -3.50 13.06
N ILE A 234 2.45 -2.58 12.42
CA ILE A 234 2.96 -1.25 12.08
C ILE A 234 2.54 -0.31 13.21
N PRO A 235 3.48 0.25 14.00
CA PRO A 235 3.13 1.19 15.06
C PRO A 235 2.36 2.39 14.51
N VAL A 236 1.20 2.68 15.10
CA VAL A 236 0.33 3.81 14.74
C VAL A 236 0.39 4.89 15.81
N PHE A 237 0.56 6.15 15.38
CA PHE A 237 0.75 7.29 16.29
C PHE A 237 -0.42 8.30 16.24
N GLY A 238 -1.46 8.01 15.46
CA GLY A 238 -2.60 8.89 15.24
C GLY A 238 -3.89 8.39 15.89
N TYR A 239 -5.00 9.05 15.54
CA TYR A 239 -6.34 8.63 15.99
C TYR A 239 -6.80 7.31 15.37
N LYS A 240 -6.41 7.05 14.11
CA LYS A 240 -6.72 5.81 13.42
C LYS A 240 -5.83 4.68 13.95
N ASN A 241 -6.43 3.52 14.16
CA ASN A 241 -5.79 2.33 14.71
C ASN A 241 -5.20 1.38 13.64
N SER A 242 -5.36 1.72 12.36
CA SER A 242 -4.99 0.86 11.23
C SER A 242 -4.68 1.69 9.98
N LEU A 243 -3.96 1.06 9.06
CA LEU A 243 -3.64 1.57 7.73
C LEU A 243 -4.43 0.80 6.67
N ASN A 244 -4.58 1.35 5.46
CA ASN A 244 -5.10 0.59 4.32
C ASN A 244 -4.25 -0.67 4.11
N VAL A 245 -4.91 -1.83 3.90
CA VAL A 245 -4.24 -3.14 3.82
C VAL A 245 -3.17 -3.21 2.72
N ALA A 246 -3.41 -2.66 1.53
CA ALA A 246 -2.42 -2.65 0.45
C ALA A 246 -1.22 -1.74 0.79
N SER A 247 -1.46 -0.62 1.45
CA SER A 247 -0.40 0.26 1.94
C SER A 247 0.42 -0.40 3.07
N ALA A 248 -0.25 -1.08 4.01
CA ALA A 248 0.41 -1.82 5.08
C ALA A 248 1.30 -2.94 4.52
N ALA A 249 0.76 -3.71 3.58
CA ALA A 249 1.52 -4.74 2.89
C ALA A 249 2.75 -4.19 2.19
N ALA A 250 2.64 -3.08 1.45
CA ALA A 250 3.78 -2.46 0.78
C ALA A 250 4.89 -2.06 1.77
N VAL A 251 4.53 -1.44 2.91
CA VAL A 251 5.49 -1.06 3.95
C VAL A 251 6.22 -2.28 4.52
N VAL A 252 5.48 -3.32 4.88
CA VAL A 252 6.05 -4.52 5.50
C VAL A 252 6.90 -5.32 4.50
N VAL A 253 6.41 -5.51 3.27
CA VAL A 253 7.11 -6.27 2.23
C VAL A 253 8.48 -5.65 1.94
N PHE A 254 8.54 -4.34 1.66
CA PHE A 254 9.82 -3.71 1.35
C PHE A 254 10.78 -3.64 2.55
N GLU A 255 10.27 -3.59 3.78
CA GLU A 255 11.11 -3.71 4.98
C GLU A 255 11.69 -5.12 5.12
N ILE A 256 10.93 -6.18 4.82
CA ILE A 256 11.42 -7.56 4.80
C ILE A 256 12.52 -7.71 3.76
N LEU A 257 12.28 -7.25 2.53
CA LEU A 257 13.30 -7.31 1.46
C LEU A 257 14.58 -6.57 1.86
N ARG A 258 14.45 -5.40 2.50
CA ARG A 258 15.60 -4.66 3.05
C ARG A 258 16.35 -5.48 4.11
N LYS A 259 15.63 -6.16 5.02
CA LYS A 259 16.23 -7.00 6.08
C LYS A 259 16.82 -8.31 5.55
N TRP A 260 16.33 -8.82 4.43
CA TRP A 260 16.93 -9.92 3.68
C TRP A 260 18.11 -9.48 2.80
N ASN A 261 18.58 -8.24 2.96
CA ASN A 261 19.71 -7.66 2.22
C ASN A 261 19.53 -7.72 0.69
N TYR A 262 18.31 -7.52 0.19
CA TYR A 262 18.11 -7.34 -1.24
C TYR A 262 18.91 -6.12 -1.74
N ASP A 263 19.74 -6.33 -2.76
CA ASP A 263 20.47 -5.25 -3.43
C ASP A 263 19.56 -4.52 -4.44
N PRO A 264 19.29 -3.22 -4.27
CA PRO A 264 18.56 -2.44 -5.27
C PRO A 264 19.24 -2.38 -6.66
N GLY A 265 20.52 -2.75 -6.76
CA GLY A 265 21.28 -2.89 -7.99
C GLY A 265 20.97 -4.19 -8.76
N ASP A 266 20.51 -5.24 -8.08
CA ASP A 266 20.13 -6.53 -8.66
C ASP A 266 18.74 -6.50 -9.32
N ARG A 267 18.31 -5.32 -9.80
CA ARG A 267 17.05 -5.19 -10.54
C ARG A 267 17.14 -6.05 -11.79
N VAL A 268 16.47 -7.19 -11.75
CA VAL A 268 16.34 -8.06 -12.91
C VAL A 268 15.51 -7.33 -13.95
N GLY A 269 16.18 -6.86 -14.99
CA GLY A 269 15.61 -6.23 -16.18
C GLY A 269 16.45 -6.66 -17.38
N PRO A 270 16.00 -6.43 -18.62
CA PRO A 270 16.89 -6.61 -19.77
C PRO A 270 18.14 -5.78 -19.51
N GLU A 271 19.31 -6.43 -19.51
CA GLU A 271 20.58 -5.72 -19.48
C GLU A 271 20.50 -4.64 -20.56
N ASP A 272 20.70 -3.37 -20.18
CA ASP A 272 20.92 -2.31 -21.15
C ASP A 272 22.08 -2.81 -22.02
N GLY A 273 21.76 -3.24 -23.24
CA GLY A 273 22.72 -3.90 -24.11
C GLY A 273 23.96 -3.04 -24.21
N GLU A 274 25.05 -3.48 -23.60
CA GLU A 274 26.36 -2.89 -23.81
C GLU A 274 26.65 -3.02 -25.30
N GLY A 275 26.61 -1.88 -25.98
CA GLY A 275 26.98 -1.76 -27.37
C GLY A 275 28.36 -2.35 -27.58
N SER A 276 28.41 -3.40 -28.41
CA SER A 276 29.62 -3.86 -29.09
C SER A 276 30.05 -2.84 -30.15
#